data_AF-A0A3R7TRI3-F1
#
_entry.id   AF-A0A3R7TRI3-F1
#
_cell.length_a   1.000
_cell.length_b   1.000
_cell.length_c   1.000
_cell.angle_alpha   90.00
_cell.angle_beta   90.00
_cell.angle_gamma   90.00
#
_symmetry.space_group_name_H-M   'P 1'
#
loop_
_entity.id
_entity.type
_entity.pdbx_description
1 polymer ?
#
loop_
_entity_poly.entity_id
_entity_poly.type
_entity_poly.pdbx_seq_one_letter_code
_entity_poly.pdbx_strand_id
1 'polypeptide(L)'
;MSGIRRDRNIKIPKRNEKSQSRPSNYLPSRPAEGRKDIAKKAEKKPQQQKSNRQNFRPNNNRNRRQNDQRKAKPRINKPTPLDDEIWARVVEHDFENNVLTLLGESKFLLGRYRPKHTDKVLQLGQRVYVGVDRSKRVEVGDIMGMARLDKMSSGATKDLPIVIQRFIEENELYFIKSFYNPAGFLSLKQHSYELLHGIGNKKATQMVEQRGSSGFTSFEQINESCSIDAAELLAIRFQSELNDRNLQPRLSDLLLPVKT
;
A
#
# COMPACT_ATOMS: atom_id res chain seq x y z
N MET A 1 58.48 -54.13 2.71
CA MET A 1 58.43 -53.68 4.11
C MET A 1 59.33 -52.46 4.25
N SER A 2 58.76 -51.25 4.26
CA SER A 2 59.44 -50.01 4.65
C SER A 2 58.39 -48.94 4.97
N GLY A 3 58.53 -48.30 6.12
CA GLY A 3 57.50 -47.48 6.75
C GLY A 3 57.42 -46.05 6.20
N ILE A 4 56.25 -45.44 6.40
CA ILE A 4 55.97 -44.04 6.12
C ILE A 4 55.31 -43.43 7.36
N ARG A 5 56.13 -42.82 8.24
CA ARG A 5 55.66 -41.79 9.19
C ARG A 5 55.74 -40.45 8.45
N ARG A 6 54.60 -39.86 8.12
CA ARG A 6 54.51 -38.51 7.53
C ARG A 6 54.32 -37.50 8.66
N ASP A 7 55.40 -36.82 9.03
CA ASP A 7 55.35 -35.62 9.86
C ASP A 7 54.66 -34.49 9.09
N ARG A 8 53.60 -33.93 9.68
CA ARG A 8 52.87 -32.78 9.14
C ARG A 8 53.61 -31.50 9.54
N ASN A 9 54.32 -30.91 8.58
CA ASN A 9 54.97 -29.61 8.72
C ASN A 9 53.91 -28.49 8.61
N ILE A 10 53.48 -27.93 9.75
CA ILE A 10 52.55 -26.81 9.82
C ILE A 10 53.36 -25.51 9.92
N LYS A 11 53.29 -24.66 8.90
CA LYS A 11 53.88 -23.31 8.91
C LYS A 11 53.06 -22.38 9.81
N ILE A 12 53.63 -22.00 10.95
CA ILE A 12 53.08 -20.95 11.82
C ILE A 12 53.69 -19.60 11.38
N PRO A 13 52.89 -18.58 11.01
CA PRO A 13 53.42 -17.26 10.68
C PRO A 13 53.90 -16.53 11.94
N LYS A 14 55.09 -15.92 11.86
CA LYS A 14 55.67 -15.10 12.94
C LYS A 14 54.91 -13.78 13.08
N ARG A 15 54.63 -13.41 14.33
CA ARG A 15 53.97 -12.16 14.75
C ARG A 15 54.89 -10.96 14.44
N ASN A 16 54.46 -10.07 13.55
CA ASN A 16 55.14 -8.80 13.31
C ASN A 16 54.99 -7.87 14.51
N GLU A 17 56.10 -7.27 14.96
CA GLU A 17 56.10 -6.18 15.94
C GLU A 17 55.42 -4.94 15.36
N LYS A 18 54.57 -4.28 16.14
CA LYS A 18 53.93 -3.02 15.74
C LYS A 18 54.90 -1.86 15.96
N SER A 19 55.09 -1.10 14.90
CA SER A 19 55.83 0.16 14.83
C SER A 19 55.27 1.24 15.76
N GLN A 20 56.17 2.13 16.21
CA GLN A 20 55.91 3.26 17.10
C GLN A 20 54.78 4.18 16.58
N SER A 21 53.95 4.67 17.50
CA SER A 21 52.81 5.56 17.26
C SER A 21 53.21 6.88 16.60
N ARG A 22 52.55 7.24 15.50
CA ARG A 22 52.59 8.61 14.94
C ARG A 22 51.81 9.57 15.86
N PRO A 23 52.25 10.82 16.05
CA PRO A 23 51.49 11.79 16.82
C PRO A 23 50.19 12.17 16.10
N SER A 24 49.15 12.38 16.91
CA SER A 24 47.79 12.73 16.50
C SER A 24 47.71 14.17 15.96
N ASN A 25 47.17 14.36 14.74
CA ASN A 25 46.81 15.67 14.18
C ASN A 25 45.40 16.10 14.64
N TYR A 26 45.10 16.03 15.93
CA TYR A 26 43.83 16.54 16.45
C TYR A 26 43.91 18.06 16.63
N LEU A 27 43.13 18.79 15.84
CA LEU A 27 42.79 20.20 16.11
C LEU A 27 41.51 20.21 16.96
N PRO A 28 41.45 20.97 18.08
CA PRO A 28 40.22 21.10 18.85
C PRO A 28 39.14 21.82 18.04
N SER A 29 37.89 21.34 18.13
CA SER A 29 36.75 22.01 17.53
C SER A 29 36.49 23.37 18.20
N ARG A 30 35.97 24.33 17.43
CA ARG A 30 35.59 25.66 17.92
C ARG A 30 34.57 25.55 19.06
N PRO A 31 34.67 26.39 20.11
CA PRO A 31 33.68 26.43 21.18
C PRO A 31 32.30 26.80 20.62
N ALA A 32 31.26 26.20 21.18
CA ALA A 32 29.87 26.40 20.75
C ALA A 32 29.40 27.84 21.06
N GLU A 33 29.53 28.73 20.08
CA GLU A 33 28.92 30.05 20.15
C GLU A 33 27.41 29.95 19.88
N GLY A 34 26.62 30.31 20.91
CA GLY A 34 25.33 30.97 20.71
C GLY A 34 24.11 30.07 20.43
N ARG A 35 23.62 29.36 21.45
CA ARG A 35 22.20 28.97 21.48
C ARG A 35 21.41 30.22 21.86
N LYS A 36 20.57 30.75 20.97
CA LYS A 36 19.63 31.83 21.31
C LYS A 36 18.70 31.33 22.42
N ASP A 37 18.65 32.04 23.55
CA ASP A 37 17.74 31.75 24.65
C ASP A 37 16.30 31.82 24.16
N ILE A 38 15.58 30.70 24.27
CA ILE A 38 14.15 30.65 24.02
C ILE A 38 13.46 31.29 25.23
N ALA A 39 12.67 32.33 25.01
CA ALA A 39 11.96 33.06 26.07
C ALA A 39 11.14 32.11 26.96
N LYS A 40 11.30 32.25 28.28
CA LYS A 40 10.52 31.54 29.30
C LYS A 40 9.02 31.80 29.07
N LYS A 41 8.26 30.71 28.94
CA LYS A 41 6.80 30.73 28.85
C LYS A 41 6.22 31.31 30.14
N ALA A 42 5.44 32.38 30.04
CA ALA A 42 4.85 33.08 31.18
C ALA A 42 4.00 32.15 32.05
N GLU A 43 4.23 32.23 33.36
CA GLU A 43 3.47 31.50 34.39
C GLU A 43 2.00 31.95 34.38
N LYS A 44 1.08 30.97 34.30
CA LYS A 44 -0.36 31.21 34.47
C LYS A 44 -0.66 31.49 35.94
N LYS A 45 -1.32 32.61 36.22
CA LYS A 45 -1.85 32.96 37.55
C LYS A 45 -2.77 31.86 38.10
N PRO A 46 -2.76 31.61 39.42
CA PRO A 46 -3.59 30.57 40.04
C PRO A 46 -5.09 30.91 39.94
N GLN A 47 -5.88 29.94 39.49
CA GLN A 47 -7.35 30.02 39.50
C GLN A 47 -7.86 29.85 40.94
N GLN A 48 -8.74 30.77 41.37
CA GLN A 48 -9.44 30.72 42.65
C GLN A 48 -10.33 29.49 42.75
N GLN A 49 -10.20 28.74 43.85
CA GLN A 49 -11.04 27.61 44.20
C GLN A 49 -12.48 28.09 44.47
N LYS A 50 -13.44 27.66 43.64
CA LYS A 50 -14.87 27.82 43.94
C LYS A 50 -15.29 26.74 44.94
N SER A 51 -15.82 27.19 46.07
CA SER A 51 -16.41 26.39 47.15
C SER A 51 -17.55 25.50 46.64
N ASN A 52 -17.47 24.20 46.95
CA ASN A 52 -18.56 23.24 46.78
C ASN A 52 -19.71 23.56 47.75
N ARG A 53 -20.83 24.11 47.25
CA ARG A 53 -22.12 24.04 47.93
C ARG A 53 -22.85 22.78 47.45
N GLN A 54 -22.90 21.77 48.33
CA GLN A 54 -23.76 20.60 48.17
C GLN A 54 -25.23 21.04 48.20
N ASN A 55 -25.92 20.97 47.06
CA ASN A 55 -27.37 21.01 47.01
C ASN A 55 -27.89 19.57 46.96
N PHE A 56 -28.37 19.08 48.11
CA PHE A 56 -29.21 17.89 48.17
C PHE A 56 -30.54 18.18 47.44
N ARG A 57 -30.78 17.49 46.32
CA ARG A 57 -32.12 17.39 45.71
C ARG A 57 -32.73 16.04 46.10
N PRO A 58 -33.97 15.99 46.61
CA PRO A 58 -34.60 14.74 47.00
C PRO A 58 -34.98 13.91 45.78
N ASN A 59 -34.69 12.61 45.89
CA ASN A 59 -34.93 11.59 44.88
C ASN A 59 -36.44 11.23 44.86
N ASN A 60 -37.23 11.95 44.06
CA ASN A 60 -38.59 11.51 43.72
C ASN A 60 -38.55 10.62 42.47
N ASN A 61 -38.14 9.36 42.69
CA ASN A 61 -38.31 8.29 41.70
C ASN A 61 -39.74 7.76 41.79
N ARG A 62 -40.65 8.36 41.01
CA ARG A 62 -41.93 7.73 40.66
C ARG A 62 -42.15 7.84 39.16
N ASN A 63 -42.05 6.69 38.51
CA ASN A 63 -42.80 6.26 37.33
C ASN A 63 -43.05 7.33 36.24
N ARG A 64 -42.08 7.48 35.34
CA ARG A 64 -42.36 7.86 33.94
C ARG A 64 -41.54 6.97 33.00
N ARG A 65 -42.01 5.73 32.82
CA ARG A 65 -41.81 5.00 31.55
C ARG A 65 -42.75 5.64 30.54
N GLN A 66 -42.34 6.76 29.95
CA GLN A 66 -42.94 7.26 28.72
C GLN A 66 -42.04 6.89 27.56
N ASN A 67 -42.67 6.28 26.55
CA ASN A 67 -42.14 5.93 25.25
C ASN A 67 -41.19 7.01 24.70
N ASP A 68 -39.90 6.84 24.93
CA ASP A 68 -38.88 7.58 24.21
C ASP A 68 -38.64 6.84 22.89
N GLN A 69 -39.60 6.97 21.97
CA GLN A 69 -39.38 6.66 20.56
C GLN A 69 -38.32 7.65 20.06
N ARG A 70 -37.05 7.33 20.31
CA ARG A 70 -35.90 8.02 19.76
C ARG A 70 -36.04 7.94 18.23
N LYS A 71 -36.65 8.96 17.63
CA LYS A 71 -36.62 9.19 16.19
C LYS A 71 -35.15 9.12 15.80
N ALA A 72 -34.77 8.03 15.12
CA ALA A 72 -33.42 7.83 14.67
C ALA A 72 -33.03 9.05 13.84
N LYS A 73 -32.04 9.82 14.32
CA LYS A 73 -31.54 10.96 13.56
C LYS A 73 -31.14 10.44 12.18
N PRO A 74 -31.56 11.11 11.09
CA PRO A 74 -31.20 10.68 9.75
C PRO A 74 -29.67 10.55 9.69
N ARG A 75 -29.18 9.38 9.25
CA ARG A 75 -27.75 9.15 9.08
C ARG A 75 -27.27 10.11 8.01
N ILE A 76 -26.54 11.15 8.41
CA ILE A 76 -25.81 11.99 7.47
C ILE A 76 -24.72 11.08 6.90
N ASN A 77 -24.93 10.60 5.67
CA ASN A 77 -23.92 9.83 4.95
C ASN A 77 -22.75 10.78 4.70
N LYS A 78 -21.67 10.61 5.46
CA LYS A 78 -20.42 11.29 5.17
C LYS A 78 -19.92 10.77 3.82
N PRO A 79 -19.46 11.64 2.90
CA PRO A 79 -18.87 11.19 1.66
C PRO A 79 -17.70 10.26 1.98
N THR A 80 -17.71 9.09 1.36
CA THR A 80 -16.65 8.10 1.47
C THR A 80 -15.78 8.16 0.21
N PRO A 81 -14.48 7.82 0.28
CA PRO A 81 -13.63 7.79 -0.91
C PRO A 81 -14.12 6.86 -2.04
N LEU A 82 -15.03 5.93 -1.73
CA LEU A 82 -15.69 5.04 -2.70
C LEU A 82 -16.73 5.76 -3.55
N ASP A 83 -17.22 6.93 -3.15
CA ASP A 83 -18.22 7.70 -3.90
C ASP A 83 -17.61 8.35 -5.16
N ASP A 84 -16.29 8.51 -5.21
CA ASP A 84 -15.55 9.01 -6.38
C ASP A 84 -15.38 7.93 -7.48
N GLU A 85 -15.56 6.65 -7.14
CA GLU A 85 -15.31 5.54 -8.07
C GLU A 85 -16.50 5.36 -9.03
N ILE A 86 -16.21 5.29 -10.33
CA ILE A 86 -17.23 5.11 -11.37
C ILE A 86 -17.37 3.64 -11.74
N TRP A 87 -16.23 2.96 -11.89
CA TRP A 87 -16.13 1.56 -12.31
C TRP A 87 -15.32 0.79 -11.28
N ALA A 88 -15.74 -0.45 -11.04
CA ALA A 88 -15.02 -1.36 -10.17
C ALA A 88 -15.05 -2.78 -10.74
N ARG A 89 -14.16 -3.64 -10.26
CA ARG A 89 -14.06 -5.04 -10.66
C ARG A 89 -14.41 -5.96 -9.50
N VAL A 90 -15.11 -7.04 -9.82
CA VAL A 90 -15.49 -8.05 -8.84
C VAL A 90 -14.25 -8.82 -8.39
N VAL A 91 -13.98 -8.81 -7.08
CA VAL A 91 -12.90 -9.58 -6.46
C VAL A 91 -13.44 -10.80 -5.73
N GLU A 92 -14.59 -10.66 -5.08
CA GLU A 92 -15.19 -11.73 -4.29
C GLU A 92 -16.70 -11.52 -4.17
N HIS A 93 -17.45 -12.62 -4.25
CA HIS A 93 -18.87 -12.64 -3.96
C HIS A 93 -19.15 -13.67 -2.85
N ASP A 94 -19.42 -13.17 -1.65
CA ASP A 94 -19.78 -13.97 -0.49
C ASP A 94 -21.31 -14.10 -0.43
N PHE A 95 -21.81 -15.27 -0.83
CA PHE A 95 -23.24 -15.57 -0.86
C PHE A 95 -23.83 -15.77 0.54
N GLU A 96 -23.04 -16.24 1.52
CA GLU A 96 -23.53 -16.50 2.87
C GLU A 96 -23.88 -15.18 3.58
N ASN A 97 -23.01 -14.18 3.45
CA ASN A 97 -23.23 -12.87 4.05
C ASN A 97 -23.93 -11.89 3.10
N ASN A 98 -24.16 -12.29 1.85
CA ASN A 98 -24.70 -11.46 0.78
C ASN A 98 -23.88 -10.16 0.58
N VAL A 99 -22.57 -10.33 0.44
CA VAL A 99 -21.57 -9.25 0.35
C VAL A 99 -20.77 -9.41 -0.93
N LEU A 100 -20.68 -8.32 -1.68
CA LEU A 100 -19.86 -8.21 -2.87
C LEU A 100 -18.65 -7.32 -2.58
N THR A 101 -17.44 -7.84 -2.76
CA THR A 101 -16.20 -7.07 -2.65
C THR A 101 -15.73 -6.66 -4.03
N LEU A 102 -15.57 -5.35 -4.23
CA LEU A 102 -15.18 -4.76 -5.50
C LEU A 102 -13.90 -3.93 -5.35
N LEU A 103 -13.06 -3.94 -6.39
CA LEU A 103 -11.87 -3.10 -6.55
C LEU A 103 -12.16 -1.93 -7.50
N GLY A 104 -12.14 -0.70 -7.01
CA GLY A 104 -12.32 0.50 -7.85
C GLY A 104 -11.18 0.67 -8.86
N GLU A 105 -11.48 1.01 -10.12
CA GLU A 105 -10.48 1.15 -11.19
C GLU A 105 -9.63 2.43 -11.05
N SER A 106 -10.13 3.46 -10.34
CA SER A 106 -9.48 4.77 -10.33
C SER A 106 -8.32 4.86 -9.33
N LYS A 107 -8.51 4.33 -8.12
CA LYS A 107 -7.52 4.40 -7.03
C LYS A 107 -7.19 3.03 -6.41
N PHE A 108 -7.71 1.94 -6.99
CA PHE A 108 -7.62 0.58 -6.42
C PHE A 108 -8.13 0.49 -4.98
N LEU A 109 -9.18 1.26 -4.68
CA LEU A 109 -9.86 1.18 -3.38
C LEU A 109 -10.79 -0.02 -3.37
N LEU A 110 -10.72 -0.81 -2.30
CA LEU A 110 -11.63 -1.94 -2.10
C LEU A 110 -12.85 -1.51 -1.30
N GLY A 111 -14.02 -1.81 -1.87
CA GLY A 111 -15.31 -1.53 -1.26
C GLY A 111 -16.15 -2.79 -1.09
N ARG A 112 -16.95 -2.80 -0.03
CA ARG A 112 -17.98 -3.80 0.22
C ARG A 112 -19.33 -3.23 -0.18
N TYR A 113 -20.06 -3.98 -0.98
CA TYR A 113 -21.34 -3.60 -1.54
C TYR A 113 -22.35 -4.71 -1.29
N ARG A 114 -23.63 -4.35 -1.23
CA ARG A 114 -24.71 -5.34 -1.28
C ARG A 114 -24.98 -5.65 -2.77
N PRO A 115 -25.00 -6.92 -3.21
CA PRO A 115 -25.40 -7.23 -4.58
C PRO A 115 -26.91 -6.94 -4.74
N LYS A 116 -27.32 -6.57 -5.95
CA LYS A 116 -28.72 -6.26 -6.25
C LYS A 116 -29.55 -7.53 -6.49
N HIS A 117 -28.90 -8.56 -7.02
CA HIS A 117 -29.49 -9.86 -7.32
C HIS A 117 -28.72 -10.93 -6.55
N THR A 118 -29.38 -11.58 -5.58
CA THR A 118 -28.76 -12.65 -4.77
C THR A 118 -28.47 -13.91 -5.58
N ASP A 119 -29.32 -14.21 -6.57
CA ASP A 119 -29.25 -15.46 -7.33
C ASP A 119 -28.22 -15.42 -8.47
N LYS A 120 -27.67 -14.23 -8.77
CA LYS A 120 -26.75 -14.03 -9.88
C LYS A 120 -25.31 -14.16 -9.40
N VAL A 121 -24.60 -15.14 -9.96
CA VAL A 121 -23.16 -15.30 -9.78
C VAL A 121 -22.45 -14.28 -10.67
N LEU A 122 -21.69 -13.37 -10.05
CA LEU A 122 -20.82 -12.44 -10.76
C LEU A 122 -19.45 -13.08 -10.98
N GLN A 123 -18.88 -12.86 -12.16
CA GLN A 123 -17.58 -13.44 -12.51
C GLN A 123 -16.43 -12.64 -11.89
N LEU A 124 -15.36 -13.33 -11.50
CA LEU A 124 -14.13 -12.68 -11.04
C LEU A 124 -13.56 -11.77 -12.13
N GLY A 125 -13.18 -10.56 -11.73
CA GLY A 125 -12.67 -9.52 -12.63
C GLY A 125 -13.72 -8.86 -13.52
N GLN A 126 -15.00 -9.23 -13.40
CA GLN A 126 -16.08 -8.58 -14.12
C GLN A 126 -16.15 -7.09 -13.77
N ARG A 127 -16.18 -6.24 -14.81
CA ARG A 127 -16.32 -4.80 -14.67
C ARG A 127 -17.78 -4.43 -14.39
N VAL A 128 -18.01 -3.70 -13.30
CA VAL A 128 -19.34 -3.26 -12.85
C VAL A 128 -19.35 -1.76 -12.59
N TYR A 129 -20.49 -1.13 -12.88
CA TYR A 129 -20.70 0.29 -12.62
C TYR A 129 -21.07 0.51 -11.15
N VAL A 130 -20.30 1.36 -10.46
CA VAL A 130 -20.50 1.72 -9.03
C VAL A 130 -20.68 3.22 -8.80
N GLY A 131 -20.69 4.02 -9.86
CA GLY A 131 -20.82 5.48 -9.79
C GLY A 131 -22.10 5.97 -9.12
N VAL A 132 -22.18 7.28 -8.89
CA VAL A 132 -23.25 7.94 -8.13
C VAL A 132 -24.66 7.63 -8.65
N ASP A 133 -24.80 7.41 -9.97
CA ASP A 133 -26.07 7.10 -10.62
C ASP A 133 -26.57 5.69 -10.27
N ARG A 134 -27.38 5.59 -9.21
CA ARG A 134 -27.99 4.32 -8.75
C ARG A 134 -28.74 3.58 -9.86
N SER A 135 -29.39 4.29 -10.77
CA SER A 135 -30.17 3.69 -11.87
C SER A 135 -29.30 2.91 -12.86
N LYS A 136 -28.03 3.30 -13.03
CA LYS A 136 -27.07 2.61 -13.91
C LYS A 136 -26.41 1.41 -13.23
N ARG A 137 -26.58 1.25 -11.91
CA ARG A 137 -26.08 0.08 -11.17
C ARG A 137 -27.02 -1.11 -11.40
N VAL A 138 -26.61 -1.97 -12.34
CA VAL A 138 -27.33 -3.20 -12.69
C VAL A 138 -27.06 -4.29 -11.65
N GLU A 139 -25.80 -4.55 -11.35
CA GLU A 139 -25.40 -5.66 -10.46
C GLU A 139 -25.25 -5.25 -8.99
N VAL A 140 -24.96 -3.97 -8.73
CA VAL A 140 -24.50 -3.48 -7.43
C VAL A 140 -25.58 -2.64 -6.76
N GLY A 141 -25.80 -2.87 -5.47
CA GLY A 141 -26.73 -2.10 -4.63
C GLY A 141 -26.05 -1.02 -3.80
N ASP A 142 -26.40 -0.96 -2.51
CA ASP A 142 -25.87 0.02 -1.56
C ASP A 142 -24.42 -0.29 -1.15
N ILE A 143 -23.66 0.77 -0.86
CA ILE A 143 -22.30 0.70 -0.35
C ILE A 143 -22.34 0.41 1.15
N MET A 144 -21.70 -0.69 1.57
CA MET A 144 -21.62 -1.06 2.99
C MET A 144 -20.43 -0.38 3.69
N GLY A 145 -19.33 -0.16 2.96
CA GLY A 145 -18.13 0.51 3.45
C GLY A 145 -16.85 0.02 2.77
N MET A 146 -15.68 0.46 3.25
CA MET A 146 -14.40 -0.02 2.73
C MET A 146 -14.13 -1.47 3.13
N ALA A 147 -13.55 -2.24 2.23
CA ALA A 147 -13.02 -3.57 2.55
C ALA A 147 -11.59 -3.46 3.10
N ARG A 148 -11.21 -4.41 3.94
CA ARG A 148 -9.84 -4.59 4.43
C ARG A 148 -9.31 -5.90 3.88
N LEU A 149 -8.10 -5.91 3.30
CA LEU A 149 -7.49 -7.14 2.78
C LEU A 149 -7.42 -8.24 3.84
N ASP A 150 -7.01 -7.89 5.07
CA ASP A 150 -6.90 -8.84 6.20
C ASP A 150 -8.21 -9.56 6.56
N LYS A 151 -9.36 -9.06 6.09
CA LYS A 151 -10.70 -9.60 6.40
C LYS A 151 -11.37 -10.26 5.19
N MET A 152 -10.69 -10.31 4.04
CA MET A 152 -11.18 -11.01 2.87
C MET A 152 -10.93 -12.51 3.00
N SER A 153 -11.63 -13.33 2.22
CA SER A 153 -11.31 -14.75 2.21
C SER A 153 -9.91 -15.01 1.66
N SER A 154 -9.34 -16.16 2.01
CA SER A 154 -8.06 -16.59 1.47
C SER A 154 -8.09 -16.77 -0.05
N GLY A 155 -9.25 -17.10 -0.62
CA GLY A 155 -9.47 -17.17 -2.07
C GLY A 155 -9.36 -15.78 -2.69
N ALA A 156 -10.13 -14.82 -2.15
CA ALA A 156 -10.14 -13.45 -2.66
C ALA A 156 -8.76 -12.76 -2.62
N THR A 157 -7.93 -13.07 -1.63
CA THR A 157 -6.56 -12.53 -1.59
C THR A 157 -5.66 -13.12 -2.68
N LYS A 158 -5.86 -14.38 -3.06
CA LYS A 158 -5.14 -15.02 -4.17
C LYS A 158 -5.66 -14.58 -5.53
N ASP A 159 -6.96 -14.29 -5.62
CA ASP A 159 -7.61 -13.89 -6.87
C ASP A 159 -7.40 -12.40 -7.19
N LEU A 160 -7.16 -11.57 -6.18
CA LEU A 160 -6.92 -10.13 -6.35
C LEU A 160 -5.82 -9.78 -7.38
N PRO A 161 -4.61 -10.37 -7.36
CA PRO A 161 -3.59 -10.09 -8.38
C PRO A 161 -4.07 -10.48 -9.78
N ILE A 162 -4.86 -11.54 -9.93
CA ILE A 162 -5.43 -11.96 -11.23
C ILE A 162 -6.41 -10.89 -11.76
N VAL A 163 -7.25 -10.35 -10.88
CA VAL A 163 -8.18 -9.27 -11.23
C VAL A 163 -7.44 -8.00 -11.65
N ILE A 164 -6.37 -7.64 -10.92
CA ILE A 164 -5.53 -6.48 -11.23
C ILE A 164 -4.77 -6.70 -12.55
N GLN A 165 -4.24 -7.90 -12.78
CA GLN A 165 -3.55 -8.27 -14.02
C GLN A 165 -4.45 -8.07 -15.22
N ARG A 166 -5.69 -8.57 -15.16
CA ARG A 166 -6.67 -8.38 -16.24
C ARG A 166 -6.94 -6.90 -16.53
N PHE A 167 -7.03 -6.07 -15.48
CA PHE A 167 -7.16 -4.62 -15.65
C PHE A 167 -5.93 -3.98 -16.32
N ILE A 168 -4.73 -4.46 -15.99
CA ILE A 168 -3.48 -3.98 -16.59
C ILE A 168 -3.40 -4.38 -18.07
N GLU A 169 -3.74 -5.61 -18.41
CA GLU A 169 -3.76 -6.13 -19.79
C GLU A 169 -4.76 -5.36 -20.66
N GLU A 170 -5.97 -5.10 -20.15
CA GLU A 170 -6.97 -4.28 -20.86
C GLU A 170 -6.50 -2.84 -21.13
N ASN A 171 -5.53 -2.35 -20.35
CA ASN A 171 -4.96 -1.00 -20.47
C ASN A 171 -3.45 -1.03 -20.78
N GLU A 172 -2.98 -2.08 -21.45
CA GLU A 172 -1.56 -2.38 -21.69
C GLU A 172 -0.77 -1.17 -22.19
N LEU A 173 -1.26 -0.52 -23.24
CA LEU A 173 -0.58 0.63 -23.87
C LEU A 173 -0.32 1.78 -22.88
N TYR A 174 -1.22 2.00 -21.92
CA TYR A 174 -1.04 3.03 -20.90
C TYR A 174 0.11 2.68 -19.97
N PHE A 175 0.18 1.44 -19.48
CA PHE A 175 1.23 1.01 -18.55
C PHE A 175 2.60 0.93 -19.21
N ILE A 176 2.66 0.54 -20.49
CA ILE A 176 3.89 0.58 -21.26
C ILE A 176 4.40 2.03 -21.39
N LYS A 177 3.52 2.96 -21.78
CA LYS A 177 3.87 4.38 -21.95
C LYS A 177 4.17 5.10 -20.64
N SER A 178 3.51 4.73 -19.55
CA SER A 178 3.58 5.46 -18.27
C SER A 178 4.60 4.87 -17.29
N PHE A 179 4.92 3.58 -17.39
CA PHE A 179 5.86 2.91 -16.51
C PHE A 179 7.08 2.36 -17.26
N TYR A 180 6.89 1.44 -18.21
CA TYR A 180 8.03 0.70 -18.80
C TYR A 180 8.94 1.58 -19.66
N ASN A 181 8.38 2.36 -20.58
CA ASN A 181 9.18 3.21 -21.45
C ASN A 181 9.88 4.36 -20.70
N PRO A 182 9.22 5.11 -19.81
CA PRO A 182 9.86 6.19 -19.05
C PRO A 182 10.64 5.72 -17.81
N ALA A 183 10.68 4.40 -17.53
CA ALA A 183 11.37 3.85 -16.36
C ALA A 183 12.82 4.32 -16.29
N GLY A 184 13.25 4.76 -15.11
CA GLY A 184 14.59 5.27 -14.88
C GLY A 184 15.06 5.01 -13.46
N PHE A 185 16.19 5.62 -13.11
CA PHE A 185 16.73 5.54 -11.75
C PHE A 185 15.88 6.37 -10.78
N LEU A 186 15.40 5.71 -9.72
CA LEU A 186 14.75 6.37 -8.58
C LEU A 186 15.78 7.02 -7.65
N SER A 187 16.95 6.39 -7.55
CA SER A 187 18.10 6.87 -6.81
C SER A 187 19.38 6.46 -7.54
N LEU A 188 20.54 6.93 -7.06
CA LEU A 188 21.86 6.54 -7.60
C LEU A 188 22.10 5.02 -7.66
N LYS A 189 21.37 4.23 -6.85
CA LYS A 189 21.59 2.78 -6.73
C LYS A 189 20.38 1.92 -7.11
N GLN A 190 19.23 2.51 -7.38
CA GLN A 190 17.98 1.75 -7.57
C GLN A 190 17.24 2.22 -8.82
N HIS A 191 16.99 1.28 -9.73
CA HIS A 191 16.15 1.49 -10.90
C HIS A 191 14.66 1.26 -10.58
N SER A 192 13.74 1.91 -11.30
CA SER A 192 12.29 1.76 -11.06
C SER A 192 11.77 0.36 -11.34
N TYR A 193 12.36 -0.38 -12.27
CA TYR A 193 12.05 -1.79 -12.52
C TYR A 193 12.28 -2.69 -11.30
N GLU A 194 13.20 -2.32 -10.41
CA GLU A 194 13.46 -3.09 -9.18
C GLU A 194 12.30 -2.99 -8.16
N LEU A 195 11.30 -2.14 -8.42
CA LEU A 195 10.06 -2.12 -7.63
C LEU A 195 9.16 -3.32 -7.93
N LEU A 196 9.30 -3.93 -9.11
CA LEU A 196 8.54 -5.11 -9.50
C LEU A 196 9.02 -6.33 -8.71
N HIS A 197 8.07 -7.18 -8.31
CA HIS A 197 8.40 -8.36 -7.51
C HIS A 197 9.35 -9.28 -8.30
N GLY A 198 10.39 -9.81 -7.64
CA GLY A 198 11.35 -10.71 -8.28
C GLY A 198 12.34 -10.06 -9.27
N ILE A 199 12.27 -8.74 -9.51
CA ILE A 199 13.22 -8.02 -10.36
C ILE A 199 14.33 -7.40 -9.50
N GLY A 200 15.54 -7.95 -9.60
CA GLY A 200 16.74 -7.35 -9.01
C GLY A 200 17.53 -6.50 -10.01
N ASN A 201 18.60 -5.86 -9.53
CA ASN A 201 19.44 -4.97 -10.32
C ASN A 201 19.91 -5.56 -11.67
N LYS A 202 20.36 -6.83 -11.69
CA LYS A 202 20.78 -7.51 -12.94
C LYS A 202 19.66 -7.58 -13.99
N LYS A 203 18.46 -8.02 -13.58
CA LYS A 203 17.28 -8.08 -14.46
C LYS A 203 16.84 -6.68 -14.87
N ALA A 204 16.88 -5.70 -13.97
CA ALA A 204 16.56 -4.31 -14.29
C ALA A 204 17.51 -3.73 -15.35
N THR A 205 18.81 -3.97 -15.26
CA THR A 205 19.78 -3.56 -16.29
C THR A 205 19.50 -4.25 -17.63
N GLN A 206 19.22 -5.56 -17.62
CA GLN A 206 18.81 -6.29 -18.83
C GLN A 206 17.56 -5.65 -19.46
N MET A 207 16.53 -5.32 -18.68
CA MET A 207 15.33 -4.67 -19.20
C MET A 207 15.61 -3.29 -19.81
N VAL A 208 16.55 -2.52 -19.25
CA VAL A 208 16.96 -1.23 -19.80
C VAL A 208 17.67 -1.42 -21.15
N GLU A 209 18.53 -2.43 -21.27
CA GLU A 209 19.19 -2.78 -22.53
C GLU A 209 18.19 -3.22 -23.60
N GLN A 210 17.24 -4.10 -23.24
CA GLN A 210 16.21 -4.58 -24.16
C GLN A 210 15.24 -3.49 -24.61
N ARG A 211 14.93 -2.52 -23.73
CA ARG A 211 14.11 -1.36 -24.10
C ARG A 211 14.77 -0.52 -25.19
N GLY A 212 16.09 -0.33 -25.10
CA GLY A 212 16.86 0.52 -26.00
C GLY A 212 16.26 1.93 -26.16
N SER A 213 16.49 2.54 -27.32
CA SER A 213 15.95 3.86 -27.67
C SER A 213 14.51 3.80 -28.21
N SER A 214 14.12 2.67 -28.80
CA SER A 214 12.81 2.51 -29.44
C SER A 214 11.68 2.29 -28.43
N GLY A 215 12.00 1.79 -27.23
CA GLY A 215 11.00 1.43 -26.23
C GLY A 215 10.31 0.10 -26.55
N PHE A 216 9.39 -0.28 -25.67
CA PHE A 216 8.48 -1.39 -25.86
C PHE A 216 7.16 -0.94 -26.48
N THR A 217 6.58 -1.79 -27.32
CA THR A 217 5.28 -1.56 -27.97
C THR A 217 4.16 -2.41 -27.36
N SER A 218 4.48 -3.62 -26.89
CA SER A 218 3.54 -4.55 -26.24
C SER A 218 4.16 -5.26 -25.03
N PHE A 219 3.31 -5.79 -24.15
CA PHE A 219 3.70 -6.68 -23.06
C PHE A 219 4.22 -8.00 -23.59
N GLU A 220 3.69 -8.51 -24.70
CA GLU A 220 4.23 -9.70 -25.36
C GLU A 220 5.72 -9.49 -25.71
N GLN A 221 6.07 -8.34 -26.30
CA GLN A 221 7.46 -7.99 -26.59
C GLN A 221 8.32 -7.95 -25.32
N ILE A 222 7.83 -7.33 -24.23
CA ILE A 222 8.55 -7.26 -22.95
C ILE A 222 8.76 -8.66 -22.38
N ASN A 223 7.71 -9.48 -22.40
CA ASN A 223 7.70 -10.82 -21.84
C ASN A 223 8.70 -11.73 -22.55
N GLU A 224 8.71 -11.69 -23.88
CA GLU A 224 9.67 -12.44 -24.69
C GLU A 224 11.11 -11.93 -24.49
N SER A 225 11.32 -10.63 -24.58
CA SER A 225 12.67 -10.04 -24.55
C SER A 225 13.34 -10.16 -23.19
N CYS A 226 12.58 -10.08 -22.11
CA CYS A 226 13.10 -10.09 -20.74
C CYS A 226 12.83 -11.42 -19.99
N SER A 227 12.08 -12.34 -20.61
CA SER A 227 11.62 -13.60 -20.00
C SER A 227 10.97 -13.35 -18.64
N ILE A 228 9.93 -12.52 -18.63
CA ILE A 228 9.13 -12.14 -17.46
C ILE A 228 7.65 -12.13 -17.85
N ASP A 229 6.76 -12.03 -16.86
CA ASP A 229 5.37 -11.62 -17.07
C ASP A 229 5.20 -10.19 -16.55
N ALA A 230 5.23 -9.21 -17.45
CA ALA A 230 5.14 -7.80 -17.11
C ALA A 230 3.84 -7.46 -16.37
N ALA A 231 2.70 -7.95 -16.85
CA ALA A 231 1.40 -7.63 -16.30
C ALA A 231 1.20 -8.26 -14.91
N GLU A 232 1.60 -9.53 -14.75
CA GLU A 232 1.55 -10.23 -13.46
C GLU A 232 2.45 -9.55 -12.41
N LEU A 233 3.69 -9.23 -12.76
CA LEU A 233 4.64 -8.62 -11.83
C LEU A 233 4.17 -7.24 -11.34
N LEU A 234 3.56 -6.45 -12.23
CA LEU A 234 2.97 -5.17 -11.88
C LEU A 234 1.73 -5.37 -10.98
N ALA A 235 0.90 -6.37 -11.26
CA ALA A 235 -0.26 -6.70 -10.45
C ALA A 235 0.11 -7.12 -9.02
N ILE A 236 1.12 -7.99 -8.87
CA ILE A 236 1.65 -8.41 -7.56
C ILE A 236 2.22 -7.20 -6.81
N ARG A 237 2.88 -6.26 -7.51
CA ARG A 237 3.36 -5.02 -6.90
C ARG A 237 2.20 -4.18 -6.38
N PHE A 238 1.16 -3.95 -7.16
CA PHE A 238 -0.02 -3.21 -6.70
C PHE A 238 -0.71 -3.89 -5.52
N GLN A 239 -0.87 -5.21 -5.54
CA GLN A 239 -1.39 -5.95 -4.40
C GLN A 239 -0.54 -5.74 -3.14
N SER A 240 0.78 -5.77 -3.27
CA SER A 240 1.72 -5.53 -2.16
C SER A 240 1.56 -4.13 -1.60
N GLU A 241 1.34 -3.12 -2.44
CA GLU A 241 1.01 -1.76 -2.02
C GLU A 241 -0.36 -1.70 -1.34
N LEU A 242 -1.38 -2.44 -1.78
CA LEU A 242 -2.67 -2.45 -1.09
C LEU A 242 -2.58 -3.05 0.32
N ASN A 243 -1.73 -4.07 0.50
CA ASN A 243 -1.44 -4.67 1.79
C ASN A 243 -0.65 -3.73 2.71
N ASP A 244 0.45 -3.15 2.21
CA ASP A 244 1.31 -2.28 3.00
C ASP A 244 1.24 -0.81 2.55
N ARG A 245 0.61 0.00 3.40
CA ARG A 245 0.50 1.45 3.19
C ARG A 245 1.84 2.18 3.26
N ASN A 246 2.82 1.63 3.96
CA ASN A 246 4.13 2.24 4.14
C ASN A 246 5.10 1.88 3.01
N LEU A 247 4.72 0.97 2.11
CA LEU A 247 5.54 0.59 0.97
C LEU A 247 5.69 1.79 0.04
N GLN A 248 6.91 2.30 -0.05
CA GLN A 248 7.30 3.44 -0.87
C GLN A 248 8.48 3.05 -1.78
N PRO A 249 8.59 3.64 -2.97
CA PRO A 249 7.60 4.48 -3.66
C PRO A 249 6.36 3.68 -4.10
N ARG A 250 5.22 4.37 -4.25
CA ARG A 250 3.95 3.77 -4.70
C ARG A 250 3.75 3.95 -6.20
N LEU A 251 3.66 2.84 -6.92
CA LEU A 251 3.33 2.84 -8.34
C LEU A 251 1.83 3.11 -8.55
N SER A 252 0.97 2.66 -7.64
CA SER A 252 -0.47 2.88 -7.72
C SER A 252 -0.83 4.37 -7.77
N ASP A 253 -0.19 5.19 -6.93
CA ASP A 253 -0.42 6.64 -6.91
C ASP A 253 0.14 7.37 -8.14
N LEU A 254 1.15 6.79 -8.80
CA LEU A 254 1.79 7.35 -9.99
C LEU A 254 1.04 6.99 -11.28
N LEU A 255 0.55 5.75 -11.35
CA LEU A 255 0.00 5.14 -12.57
C LEU A 255 -1.53 5.13 -12.59
N LEU A 256 -2.20 5.56 -11.53
CA LEU A 256 -3.66 5.62 -11.48
C LEU A 256 -4.14 7.05 -11.20
N PRO A 257 -5.31 7.46 -11.74
CA PRO A 257 -6.18 6.70 -12.63
C PRO A 257 -5.58 6.57 -14.05
N VAL A 258 -5.95 5.49 -14.75
CA VAL A 258 -5.61 5.32 -16.16
C VAL A 258 -6.25 6.44 -16.96
N LYS A 259 -5.42 7.29 -17.56
CA LYS A 259 -5.87 8.34 -18.47
C LYS A 259 -5.98 7.72 -19.85
N THR A 260 -7.21 7.48 -20.28
CA THR A 260 -7.54 7.16 -21.68
C THR A 260 -7.21 8.34 -22.59
#